data_AF-A0A1L7D125-F1
#
_entry.id   AF-A0A1L7D125-F1
#
_cell.length_a   1.000
_cell.length_b   1.000
_cell.length_c   1.000
_cell.angle_alpha   90.00
_cell.angle_beta   90.00
_cell.angle_gamma   90.00
#
_symmetry.space_group_name_H-M   'P 1'
#
loop_
_entity.id
_entity.type
_entity.pdbx_description
1 polymer ?
#
loop_
_entity_poly.entity_id
_entity_poly.type
_entity_poly.pdbx_seq_one_letter_code
_entity_poly.pdbx_strand_id
1 'polypeptide(L)' 'MKGQEQETRNYSIFGFVVTFFATLIIARLVTDLVLQGSLIHKESWTSPEAWIVPIGFALIGCFAYWYRNKT' A
#
# COMPACT_ATOMS: atom_id res chain seq x y z
N MET A 1 31.42 12.77 0.83
CA MET A 1 30.06 13.12 0.35
C MET A 1 29.18 11.92 -0.01
N LYS A 2 29.62 10.65 0.09
CA LYS A 2 28.76 9.47 -0.21
C LYS A 2 27.71 9.12 0.87
N GLY A 3 27.84 9.66 2.09
CA GLY A 3 26.93 9.35 3.20
C GLY A 3 25.53 9.97 3.05
N GLN A 4 25.43 11.17 2.48
CA GLN A 4 24.15 11.91 2.43
C GLN A 4 23.23 11.45 1.29
N GLU A 5 23.77 10.95 0.17
CA GLU A 5 22.98 10.34 -0.93
C GLU A 5 22.41 8.96 -0.56
N GLN A 6 22.97 8.29 0.44
CA GLN A 6 22.53 6.98 0.88
C GLN A 6 21.42 7.09 1.95
N GLU A 7 21.54 8.09 2.83
CA GLU A 7 20.52 8.43 3.81
C GLU A 7 19.22 8.91 3.15
N THR A 8 19.30 9.82 2.19
CA THR A 8 18.13 10.31 1.40
C THR A 8 17.43 9.20 0.62
N ARG A 9 18.19 8.26 0.05
CA ARG A 9 17.63 7.10 -0.67
C ARG A 9 16.90 6.14 0.25
N ASN A 10 17.44 5.89 1.44
CA ASN A 10 16.79 5.04 2.45
C ASN A 10 15.49 5.66 2.96
N TYR A 11 15.44 6.99 3.16
CA TYR A 11 14.20 7.70 3.47
C TYR A 11 13.14 7.55 2.37
N SER A 12 13.55 7.62 1.09
CA SER A 12 12.63 7.44 -0.04
C SER A 12 12.06 6.03 -0.14
N ILE A 13 12.85 5.00 0.14
CA ILE A 13 12.39 3.60 0.13
C ILE A 13 11.48 3.34 1.33
N PHE A 14 11.85 3.82 2.52
CA PHE A 14 11.02 3.67 3.72
C PHE A 14 9.66 4.35 3.56
N GLY A 15 9.63 5.58 3.03
CA GLY A 15 8.38 6.28 2.74
C GLY A 15 7.52 5.55 1.70
N PHE A 16 8.13 4.94 0.69
CA PHE A 16 7.43 4.10 -0.29
C PHE A 16 6.83 2.85 0.36
N VAL A 17 7.60 2.14 1.18
CA VAL A 17 7.15 0.93 1.88
C VAL A 17 6.00 1.24 2.85
N VAL A 18 6.12 2.30 3.65
CA VAL A 18 5.05 2.74 4.57
C VAL A 18 3.79 3.10 3.79
N THR A 19 3.92 3.84 2.69
CA THR A 19 2.79 4.22 1.84
C THR A 19 2.13 3.00 1.21
N PHE A 20 2.92 2.03 0.74
CA PHE A 20 2.41 0.78 0.18
C PHE A 20 1.58 0.01 1.21
N PHE A 21 2.13 -0.25 2.39
CA PHE A 21 1.43 -1.00 3.44
C PHE A 21 0.23 -0.24 3.99
N ALA A 22 0.32 1.08 4.17
CA ALA A 22 -0.82 1.91 4.57
C ALA A 22 -1.95 1.84 3.55
N THR A 23 -1.64 2.00 2.26
CA THR A 23 -2.62 1.92 1.18
C THR A 23 -3.22 0.51 1.09
N LEU A 24 -2.40 -0.53 1.27
CA LEU A 24 -2.84 -1.91 1.25
C LEU A 24 -3.85 -2.20 2.38
N ILE A 25 -3.58 -1.74 3.60
CA ILE A 25 -4.48 -1.92 4.75
C ILE A 25 -5.78 -1.14 4.54
N ILE A 26 -5.70 0.13 4.11
CA ILE A 26 -6.88 0.96 3.86
C ILE A 26 -7.73 0.35 2.74
N ALA A 27 -7.11 0.01 1.60
CA ALA A 27 -7.80 -0.64 0.50
C ALA A 27 -8.46 -1.93 0.97
N ARG A 28 -7.79 -2.74 1.79
CA ARG A 28 -8.37 -3.97 2.31
C ARG A 28 -9.60 -3.74 3.16
N LEU A 29 -9.56 -2.79 4.09
CA LEU A 29 -10.68 -2.43 4.95
C LEU A 29 -11.86 -1.91 4.12
N VAL A 30 -11.58 -1.09 3.09
CA VAL A 30 -12.61 -0.60 2.17
C VAL A 30 -13.22 -1.76 1.38
N THR A 31 -12.42 -2.65 0.82
CA THR A 31 -12.94 -3.79 0.05
C THR A 31 -13.71 -4.77 0.92
N ASP A 32 -13.27 -5.05 2.16
CA ASP A 32 -13.99 -5.91 3.11
C ASP A 32 -15.35 -5.29 3.48
N LEU A 33 -15.36 -3.98 3.77
CA LEU A 33 -16.58 -3.24 4.07
C LEU A 33 -17.55 -3.23 2.89
N VAL A 34 -17.06 -2.99 1.67
CA VAL A 34 -17.89 -2.88 0.47
C VAL A 34 -18.43 -4.23 0.01
N LEU A 35 -17.60 -5.28 0.00
CA LEU A 35 -18.00 -6.59 -0.53
C LEU A 35 -18.75 -7.45 0.49
N GLN A 36 -18.39 -7.35 1.77
CA GLN A 36 -18.92 -8.27 2.80
C GLN A 36 -19.78 -7.57 3.85
N GLY A 37 -19.88 -6.23 3.83
CA GLY A 37 -20.63 -5.47 4.82
C GLY A 37 -20.07 -5.57 6.25
N SER A 38 -18.85 -6.09 6.39
CA SER A 38 -18.16 -6.37 7.65
C SER A 38 -16.70 -5.99 7.51
N LEU A 39 -16.15 -5.33 8.53
CA LEU A 39 -14.78 -4.79 8.50
C LEU A 39 -13.70 -5.87 8.69
N ILE A 40 -14.04 -7.01 9.29
CA ILE A 40 -13.08 -8.04 9.67
C ILE A 40 -13.73 -9.42 9.53
N HIS A 41 -13.82 -9.92 8.30
CA HIS A 41 -14.19 -11.32 8.07
C HIS A 41 -12.93 -12.20 8.04
N LYS A 42 -12.70 -13.02 9.06
CA LYS A 42 -11.43 -13.76 9.23
C LYS A 42 -11.02 -14.59 8.00
N GLU A 43 -11.97 -15.21 7.29
CA GLU A 43 -11.70 -16.01 6.08
C GLU A 43 -11.23 -15.15 4.89
N SER A 44 -11.67 -13.90 4.86
CA SER A 44 -11.26 -12.88 3.89
C SER A 44 -9.77 -12.57 4.03
N TRP A 45 -9.23 -12.57 5.25
CA TRP A 45 -7.83 -12.20 5.51
C TRP A 45 -6.84 -13.30 5.12
N THR A 46 -7.28 -14.56 5.12
CA THR A 46 -6.43 -15.71 4.78
C THR A 46 -6.54 -16.16 3.33
N SER A 47 -7.60 -15.75 2.61
CA SER A 47 -7.77 -16.10 1.18
C SER A 47 -6.87 -15.23 0.28
N PRO A 48 -5.96 -15.82 -0.52
CA PRO A 48 -5.11 -15.07 -1.45
C PRO A 48 -5.90 -14.27 -2.49
N GLU A 49 -7.06 -14.78 -2.92
CA GLU A 49 -7.92 -14.14 -3.93
C GLU A 49 -8.46 -12.80 -3.42
N ALA A 50 -8.75 -12.71 -2.12
CA ALA A 50 -9.29 -11.51 -1.51
C ALA A 50 -8.24 -10.38 -1.38
N TRP A 51 -6.95 -10.68 -1.62
CA TRP A 51 -5.87 -9.70 -1.63
C TRP A 51 -5.61 -9.10 -3.01
N ILE A 52 -6.13 -9.67 -4.10
CA ILE A 52 -5.88 -9.20 -5.48
C ILE A 52 -6.30 -7.73 -5.64
N VAL A 53 -7.52 -7.40 -5.22
CA VAL A 53 -8.05 -6.03 -5.32
C VAL A 53 -7.27 -5.03 -4.45
N PRO A 54 -7.07 -5.29 -3.14
CA PRO A 54 -6.23 -4.44 -2.28
C PRO A 54 -4.80 -4.22 -2.81
N ILE A 55 -4.15 -5.26 -3.32
CA ILE A 55 -2.80 -5.18 -3.90
C ILE A 55 -2.81 -4.27 -5.13
N GLY A 56 -3.82 -4.41 -6.02
CA GLY A 56 -3.98 -3.52 -7.17
C GLY A 56 -4.08 -2.05 -6.78
N PHE A 57 -4.90 -1.74 -5.77
CA PHE A 57 -5.02 -0.38 -5.24
C PHE A 57 -3.73 0.13 -4.60
N ALA A 58 -3.01 -0.71 -3.85
CA ALA A 58 -1.74 -0.35 -3.25
C ALA A 58 -0.69 0.01 -4.31
N LEU A 59 -0.63 -0.75 -5.42
CA LEU A 59 0.27 -0.47 -6.54
C LEU A 59 -0.07 0.84 -7.25
N ILE A 60 -1.37 1.11 -7.49
CA ILE A 60 -1.82 2.38 -8.09
C ILE A 60 -1.50 3.56 -7.17
N GLY A 61 -1.75 3.42 -5.87
CA GLY A 61 -1.41 4.45 -4.88
C GLY A 61 0.08 4.75 -4.82
N CYS A 62 0.91 3.71 -4.83
CA CYS A 62 2.37 3.84 -4.93
C CYS A 62 2.82 4.52 -6.23
N PHE A 63 2.21 4.16 -7.36
CA PHE A 63 2.51 4.79 -8.65
C PHE A 63 2.11 6.28 -8.65
N ALA A 64 0.95 6.62 -8.09
CA ALA A 64 0.49 8.00 -7.97
C ALA A 64 1.41 8.82 -7.04
N TYR A 65 1.85 8.25 -5.91
CA TYR A 65 2.80 8.88 -5.00
C TYR A 65 4.14 9.14 -5.71
N TRP A 66 4.65 8.15 -6.44
CA TRP A 66 5.87 8.27 -7.21
C TRP A 66 5.77 9.35 -8.30
N TYR A 67 4.67 9.35 -9.06
CA TYR A 67 4.42 10.32 -10.12
C TYR A 67 4.35 11.75 -9.57
N ARG A 68 3.64 11.94 -8.45
CA ARG A 68 3.53 13.24 -7.77
C ARG A 68 4.88 13.73 -7.25
N ASN A 69 5.74 12.84 -6.75
CA ASN A 69 7.05 13.23 -6.24
C ASN A 69 8.09 13.52 -7.36
N LYS A 70 7.76 13.21 -8.62
CA LYS A 70 8.59 13.51 -9.80
C LYS A 70 8.22 14.80 -10.54
N THR A 71 7.05 15.38 -10.25
CA THR A 71 6.52 16.58 -10.92
C THR A 71 6.65 17.79 -10.01
#